data_AF-A0A4U3A238-F1
#
_entry.id   AF-A0A4U3A238-F1
#
_cell.length_a   1.000
_cell.length_b   1.000
_cell.length_c   1.000
_cell.angle_alpha   90.00
_cell.angle_beta   90.00
_cell.angle_gamma   90.00
#
_symmetry.space_group_name_H-M   'P 1'
#
loop_
_entity.id
_entity.type
_entity.pdbx_description
1 polymer ?
#
loop_
_entity_poly.entity_id
_entity_poly.type
_entity_poly.pdbx_seq_one_letter_code
_entity_poly.pdbx_strand_id
1 'polypeptide(L)'
;GNLEGDQNVAVMFANQGLYNGFLAAGLIWGLIIGFNPIGYMVQLFFVICVVIAAIFGGFTSNKSIFVKQGLPAILALVALLSMM
;
A
#
# COMPACT_ATOMS: atom_id res chain seq x y z
N GLY A 1 -8.07 24.16 22.77
CA GLY A 1 -7.24 23.61 23.87
C GLY A 1 -7.08 22.11 23.75
N ASN A 2 -7.99 21.30 24.31
CA ASN A 2 -7.87 19.82 24.31
C ASN A 2 -8.65 19.11 23.18
N LEU A 3 -9.58 19.80 22.51
CA LEU A 3 -10.42 19.21 21.45
C LEU A 3 -9.74 19.22 20.07
N GLU A 4 -8.86 20.19 19.81
CA GLU A 4 -8.18 20.35 18.53
C GLU A 4 -7.08 19.30 18.31
N GLY A 5 -6.42 18.86 19.38
CA GLY A 5 -5.40 17.79 19.31
C GLY A 5 -5.98 16.45 18.87
N ASP A 6 -7.18 16.11 19.35
CA ASP A 6 -7.86 14.86 19.03
C ASP A 6 -8.41 14.84 17.59
N GLN A 7 -8.98 15.97 17.13
CA GLN A 7 -9.45 16.12 15.76
C GLN A 7 -8.33 15.99 14.73
N ASN A 8 -7.16 16.59 14.98
CA ASN A 8 -6.02 16.47 14.08
C ASN A 8 -5.53 15.03 13.97
N VAL A 9 -5.49 14.28 15.08
CA VAL A 9 -5.14 12.86 15.09
C VAL A 9 -6.16 12.04 14.29
N ALA A 10 -7.45 12.28 14.47
CA ALA A 10 -8.49 11.63 13.69
C ALA A 10 -8.36 11.90 12.18
N VAL A 11 -8.07 13.14 11.79
CA VAL A 11 -7.85 13.52 10.38
C VAL A 11 -6.61 12.83 9.81
N MET A 12 -5.51 12.74 10.56
CA MET A 12 -4.31 12.02 10.11
C MET A 12 -4.60 10.54 9.84
N PHE A 13 -5.32 9.86 10.73
CA PHE A 13 -5.71 8.46 10.53
C PHE A 13 -6.67 8.29 9.35
N ALA A 14 -7.60 9.23 9.14
CA ALA A 14 -8.51 9.21 7.99
C ALA A 14 -7.74 9.32 6.66
N ASN A 15 -6.80 10.26 6.58
CA ASN A 15 -5.95 10.42 5.39
C ASN A 15 -5.07 9.19 5.16
N GLN A 16 -4.46 8.64 6.21
CA GLN A 16 -3.69 7.40 6.11
C GLN A 16 -4.53 6.23 5.59
N GLY A 17 -5.78 6.11 6.06
CA GLY A 17 -6.75 5.15 5.55
C GLY A 17 -7.10 5.36 4.08
N LEU A 18 -7.35 6.61 3.67
CA LEU A 18 -7.72 6.96 2.29
C LEU A 18 -6.60 6.62 1.29
N TYR A 19 -5.35 6.99 1.58
CA TYR A 19 -4.21 6.65 0.71
C TYR A 19 -4.05 5.13 0.54
N ASN A 20 -4.16 4.38 1.65
CA ASN A 20 -4.13 2.92 1.59
C ASN A 20 -5.32 2.34 0.81
N GLY A 21 -6.50 2.97 0.92
CA GLY A 21 -7.68 2.64 0.13
C GLY A 21 -7.45 2.80 -1.37
N PHE A 22 -6.80 3.88 -1.80
CA PHE A 22 -6.43 4.06 -3.22
C PHE A 22 -5.44 3.00 -3.71
N LEU A 23 -4.45 2.62 -2.89
CA LEU A 23 -3.53 1.54 -3.24
C LEU A 23 -4.27 0.20 -3.41
N ALA A 24 -5.18 -0.12 -2.49
CA ALA A 24 -5.99 -1.34 -2.56
C ALA A 24 -6.91 -1.33 -3.79
N ALA A 25 -7.58 -0.21 -4.08
CA ALA A 25 -8.44 -0.06 -5.25
C ALA A 25 -7.65 -0.24 -6.56
N GLY A 26 -6.44 0.32 -6.65
CA GLY A 26 -5.54 0.14 -7.80
C GLY A 26 -5.13 -1.31 -8.02
N LEU A 27 -4.81 -2.05 -6.95
CA LEU A 27 -4.49 -3.47 -7.03
C LEU A 27 -5.69 -4.33 -7.45
N ILE A 28 -6.87 -4.08 -6.86
CA ILE A 28 -8.12 -4.76 -7.24
C ILE A 28 -8.43 -4.49 -8.72
N TRP A 29 -8.27 -3.24 -9.16
CA TRP A 29 -8.47 -2.87 -10.56
C TRP A 29 -7.51 -3.60 -11.49
N GLY A 30 -6.22 -3.66 -11.13
CA GLY A 30 -5.22 -4.44 -11.88
C GLY A 30 -5.57 -5.93 -11.97
N LEU A 31 -6.15 -6.51 -10.91
CA LEU A 31 -6.63 -7.89 -10.91
C LEU A 31 -7.87 -8.09 -11.79
N ILE A 32 -8.80 -7.14 -11.80
CA ILE A 32 -10.00 -7.17 -12.67
C ILE A 32 -9.60 -7.11 -14.15
N ILE A 33 -8.61 -6.28 -14.50
CA ILE A 33 -8.07 -6.23 -15.87
C ILE A 33 -7.42 -7.58 -16.25
N GLY A 34 -6.86 -8.30 -15.28
CA GLY A 34 -6.32 -9.63 -15.44
C GLY A 34 -4.91 -9.68 -16.04
N PHE A 35 -4.53 -10.84 -16.57
CA PHE A 35 -3.16 -11.16 -17.03
C PHE A 35 -2.79 -10.59 -18.40
N ASN A 36 -3.38 -9.46 -18.79
CA ASN A 36 -2.89 -8.73 -19.96
C ASN A 36 -1.76 -7.77 -19.54
N PRO A 37 -0.98 -7.22 -20.50
CA PRO A 37 0.15 -6.36 -20.18
C PRO A 37 -0.22 -5.14 -19.32
N ILE A 38 -1.42 -4.59 -19.50
CA ILE A 38 -1.90 -3.42 -18.75
C ILE A 38 -2.19 -3.80 -17.31
N GLY A 39 -2.94 -4.89 -17.07
CA GLY A 39 -3.26 -5.37 -15.74
C GLY A 39 -2.00 -5.71 -14.94
N TYR A 40 -1.04 -6.37 -15.59
CA TYR A 40 0.28 -6.63 -15.00
C TYR A 40 1.01 -5.34 -14.59
N MET A 41 1.12 -4.36 -15.50
CA MET A 41 1.79 -3.08 -15.19
C MET A 41 1.11 -2.31 -14.06
N VAL A 42 -0.23 -2.32 -14.01
CA VAL A 42 -1.00 -1.70 -12.92
C VAL A 42 -0.69 -2.38 -11.58
N GLN A 43 -0.76 -3.72 -11.53
CA GLN A 43 -0.44 -4.47 -10.31
C GLN A 43 1.01 -4.20 -9.87
N LEU A 44 1.96 -4.24 -10.80
CA LEU A 44 3.38 -4.00 -10.52
C LEU A 44 3.63 -2.60 -9.94
N PHE A 45 3.05 -1.56 -10.54
CA PHE A 45 3.18 -0.19 -10.07
C PHE A 45 2.67 -0.04 -8.63
N PHE A 46 1.44 -0.49 -8.36
CA PHE A 46 0.85 -0.36 -7.03
C PHE A 46 1.57 -1.22 -5.98
N VAL A 47 2.00 -2.43 -6.31
CA VAL A 47 2.78 -3.28 -5.39
C VAL A 47 4.11 -2.59 -5.03
N ILE A 48 4.84 -2.03 -6.00
CA ILE A 48 6.08 -1.29 -5.75
C ILE A 48 5.82 -0.08 -4.84
N CYS A 49 4.75 0.68 -5.07
CA CYS A 49 4.36 1.78 -4.18
C CYS A 49 4.15 1.31 -2.73
N VAL A 50 3.47 0.18 -2.53
CA VAL A 50 3.26 -0.40 -1.18
C VAL A 50 4.59 -0.82 -0.55
N VAL A 51 5.50 -1.44 -1.30
CA VAL A 51 6.83 -1.82 -0.80
C VAL A 51 7.60 -0.58 -0.32
N ILE A 52 7.64 0.48 -1.11
CA ILE A 52 8.33 1.74 -0.75
C ILE A 52 7.69 2.36 0.50
N ALA A 53 6.36 2.46 0.54
CA ALA A 53 5.64 3.00 1.68
C ALA A 53 5.88 2.19 2.96
N ALA A 54 5.93 0.86 2.86
CA ALA A 54 6.18 -0.02 4.00
C ALA A 54 7.61 0.06 4.52
N ILE A 55 8.60 0.20 3.63
CA ILE A 55 10.00 0.46 4.00
C ILE A 55 10.09 1.79 4.76
N PHE A 56 9.60 2.87 4.16
CA PHE A 56 9.68 4.21 4.76
C PHE A 56 8.91 4.29 6.08
N GLY A 57 7.66 3.81 6.11
CA GLY A 57 6.83 3.81 7.32
C GLY A 57 7.33 2.87 8.41
N GLY A 58 7.94 1.74 8.03
CA GLY A 58 8.58 0.79 8.95
C GLY A 58 9.80 1.38 9.65
N PHE A 59 10.59 2.20 8.94
CA PHE A 59 11.75 2.89 9.50
C PHE A 59 11.39 4.13 10.32
N THR A 60 10.40 4.91 9.88
CA THR A 60 10.12 6.23 10.45
C THR A 60 9.01 6.25 11.50
N SER A 61 8.01 5.38 11.40
CA SER A 61 6.81 5.43 12.25
C SER A 61 6.69 4.22 13.16
N ASN A 62 6.53 3.01 12.59
CA ASN A 62 6.27 1.81 13.37
C ASN A 62 6.75 0.57 12.62
N LYS A 63 7.66 -0.20 13.23
CA LYS A 63 8.21 -1.44 12.65
C LYS A 63 7.13 -2.46 12.24
N SER A 64 5.97 -2.46 12.89
CA SER A 64 4.85 -3.34 12.51
C SER A 64 4.28 -3.05 11.12
N ILE A 65 4.48 -1.85 10.58
CA ILE A 65 4.08 -1.50 9.20
C ILE A 65 4.85 -2.35 8.20
N PHE A 66 6.15 -2.57 8.43
CA PHE A 66 6.96 -3.42 7.55
C PHE A 66 6.43 -4.85 7.50
N VAL A 67 6.00 -5.41 8.64
CA VAL A 67 5.46 -6.77 8.69
C VAL A 67 4.05 -6.84 8.09
N LYS A 68 3.18 -5.87 8.38
CA LYS A 68 1.77 -5.90 7.94
C LYS A 68 1.56 -5.49 6.48
N GLN A 69 2.41 -4.62 5.93
CA GLN A 69 2.30 -4.13 4.56
C GLN A 69 3.48 -4.56 3.69
N GLY A 70 4.70 -4.48 4.22
CA GLY A 70 5.92 -4.76 3.47
C GLY A 70 6.07 -6.23 3.11
N LEU A 71 5.91 -7.14 4.09
CA LEU A 71 5.98 -8.58 3.85
C LEU A 71 4.99 -9.06 2.77
N PRO A 72 3.66 -8.79 2.85
CA PRO A 72 2.74 -9.22 1.80
C PRO A 72 3.01 -8.54 0.45
N ALA A 73 3.43 -7.27 0.43
CA ALA A 73 3.75 -6.59 -0.82
C ALA A 73 5.01 -7.15 -1.50
N ILE A 74 6.05 -7.49 -0.74
CA ILE A 74 7.26 -8.14 -1.26
C ILE A 74 6.90 -9.53 -1.82
N LEU A 75 6.07 -10.30 -1.11
CA LEU A 75 5.60 -11.60 -1.61
C LEU A 75 4.81 -11.45 -2.91
N ALA A 76 3.91 -10.46 -2.99
CA ALA A 76 3.18 -10.16 -4.22
C ALA A 76 4.11 -9.74 -5.37
N LEU A 77 5.14 -8.93 -5.09
CA LEU A 77 6.13 -8.50 -6.07
C LEU A 77 6.92 -9.70 -6.63
N VAL A 78 7.40 -10.58 -5.74
CA VAL A 78 8.10 -11.79 -6.15
C VAL A 78 7.19 -12.69 -7.00
N ALA A 79 5.92 -12.86 -6.60
CA ALA A 79 4.96 -13.64 -7.38
C ALA A 79 4.77 -13.06 -8.79
N LEU A 80 4.54 -11.75 -8.91
CA LEU A 80 4.40 -11.06 -10.20
C LEU A 80 5.63 -11.25 -11.10
N LEU A 81 6.83 -11.06 -10.54
CA LEU A 81 8.07 -11.20 -11.30
C LEU A 81 8.37 -12.65 -11.71
N SER A 82 7.90 -13.63 -10.93
CA SER A 82 8.11 -15.06 -11.22
C SER A 82 7.16 -15.65 -12.26
N MET A 83 6.00 -15.01 -12.46
CA MET A 83 4.95 -15.44 -13.40
C MET A 83 5.15 -14.90 -14.82
N MET A 84 6.22 -14.13 -15.07
CA MET A 84 6.56 -13.57 -16.38
C MET A 84 7.42 -14.52 -17.22
#